data_AF-A0A4R7EZT6-F1
#
_entry.id   AF-A0A4R7EZT6-F1
#
_cell.length_a   1.000
_cell.length_b   1.000
_cell.length_c   1.000
_cell.angle_alpha   90.00
_cell.angle_beta   90.00
_cell.angle_gamma   90.00
#
_symmetry.space_group_name_H-M   'P 1'
#
loop_
_entity.id
_entity.type
_entity.pdbx_description
1 polymer ?
#
loop_
_entity_poly.entity_id
_entity_poly.type
_entity_poly.pdbx_seq_one_letter_code
_entity_poly.pdbx_strand_id
1 'polypeptide(L)'
;MKKIPFLALIVLFSMCKSASHIFAPEKKLTIEEKIEKIKEEDRLPEEKDVIDLPDYAQVRDDFRSVSDKTKENYLQGMKATGDEYSVVILTQGYKGEDIIIKNADKNFFKGMTMSDLQTGIAKSVRVENGQDFIIRDNYTDSEITIESDYAKMFKFIYIMKTSTNKENPFKVTFSNTLRPVR
;
A
#
# COMPACT_ATOMS: atom_id res chain seq x y z
N MET A 1 -36.19 -58.83 61.70
CA MET A 1 -35.64 -57.60 62.31
C MET A 1 -35.00 -56.75 61.22
N LYS A 2 -35.28 -55.43 61.27
CA LYS A 2 -34.86 -54.33 60.38
C LYS A 2 -33.40 -54.34 59.93
N LYS A 3 -33.13 -53.96 58.66
CA LYS A 3 -32.16 -52.93 58.13
C LYS A 3 -32.52 -52.68 56.64
N ILE A 4 -33.20 -51.58 56.26
CA ILE A 4 -32.77 -50.22 55.83
C ILE A 4 -31.85 -50.20 54.59
N PRO A 5 -32.12 -49.33 53.59
CA PRO A 5 -31.70 -49.48 52.19
C PRO A 5 -30.46 -48.66 51.82
N PHE A 6 -29.81 -48.99 50.70
CA PHE A 6 -28.83 -48.12 50.04
C PHE A 6 -29.41 -47.64 48.71
N LEU A 7 -29.90 -46.40 48.71
CA LEU A 7 -30.28 -45.65 47.53
C LEU A 7 -29.04 -44.92 47.02
N ALA A 8 -28.43 -45.39 45.93
CA ALA A 8 -27.35 -44.68 45.26
C ALA A 8 -27.96 -43.64 44.31
N LEU A 9 -27.91 -42.37 44.69
CA LEU A 9 -28.25 -41.22 43.87
C LEU A 9 -27.08 -40.94 42.91
N ILE A 10 -27.21 -41.37 41.66
CA ILE A 10 -26.25 -41.02 40.59
C ILE A 10 -26.67 -39.66 40.03
N VAL A 11 -25.90 -38.63 40.36
CA VAL A 11 -26.00 -37.30 39.75
C VAL A 11 -25.38 -37.38 38.35
N LEU A 12 -26.23 -37.40 37.32
CA LEU A 12 -25.80 -37.19 35.92
C LEU A 12 -25.50 -35.70 35.73
N PHE A 13 -24.23 -35.32 35.79
CA PHE A 13 -23.77 -34.05 35.25
C PHE A 13 -23.91 -34.09 33.72
N SER A 14 -24.98 -33.48 33.22
CA SER A 14 -25.10 -33.09 31.81
C SER A 14 -24.04 -32.02 31.53
N MET A 15 -22.90 -32.42 30.97
CA MET A 15 -21.93 -31.47 30.43
C MET A 15 -22.49 -30.90 29.13
N CYS A 16 -22.97 -29.65 29.20
CA CYS A 16 -23.16 -28.80 28.03
C CYS A 16 -21.85 -28.78 27.24
N LYS A 17 -21.90 -29.31 26.02
CA LYS A 17 -20.83 -29.25 25.03
C LYS A 17 -20.77 -27.81 24.52
N SER A 18 -20.13 -26.92 25.30
CA SER A 18 -19.74 -25.60 24.81
C SER A 18 -18.72 -25.84 23.70
N ALA A 19 -19.16 -25.64 22.46
CA ALA A 19 -18.27 -25.51 21.32
C ALA A 19 -17.38 -24.30 21.58
N SER A 20 -16.20 -24.54 22.15
CA SER A 20 -15.10 -23.59 22.07
C SER A 20 -14.77 -23.46 20.59
N HIS A 21 -15.18 -22.35 19.98
CA HIS A 21 -14.54 -21.86 18.77
C HIS A 21 -13.06 -21.71 19.11
N ILE A 22 -12.27 -22.71 18.72
CA ILE A 22 -10.82 -22.63 18.68
C ILE A 22 -10.54 -21.55 17.64
N PHE A 23 -10.35 -20.32 18.12
CA PHE A 23 -9.80 -19.25 17.31
C PHE A 23 -8.36 -19.66 17.03
N ALA A 24 -8.14 -20.35 15.91
CA ALA A 24 -6.80 -20.58 15.41
C ALA A 24 -6.16 -19.20 15.21
N PRO A 25 -4.96 -18.93 15.77
CA PRO A 25 -4.29 -17.68 15.50
C PRO A 25 -4.08 -17.56 14.00
N GLU A 26 -4.63 -16.51 13.39
CA GLU A 26 -4.39 -16.23 11.97
C GLU A 26 -2.88 -16.20 11.75
N LYS A 27 -2.37 -17.10 10.90
CA LYS A 27 -0.97 -17.11 10.49
C LYS A 27 -0.67 -15.72 9.91
N LYS A 28 0.23 -14.95 10.53
CA LYS A 28 0.68 -13.65 10.00
C LYS A 28 1.44 -13.93 8.69
N LEU A 29 0.75 -13.79 7.56
CA LEU A 29 1.31 -13.99 6.23
C LEU A 29 2.35 -12.89 5.94
N THR A 30 3.43 -13.28 5.28
CA THR A 30 4.40 -12.36 4.67
C THR A 30 3.75 -11.55 3.54
N ILE A 31 4.35 -10.42 3.14
CA ILE A 31 3.79 -9.56 2.09
C ILE A 31 3.76 -10.29 0.75
N GLU A 32 4.76 -11.12 0.46
CA GLU A 32 4.81 -11.99 -0.72
C GLU A 32 3.66 -12.99 -0.75
N GLU A 33 3.44 -13.72 0.36
CA GLU A 33 2.33 -14.68 0.48
C GLU A 33 0.97 -13.97 0.32
N LYS A 34 0.86 -12.72 0.80
CA LYS A 34 -0.37 -11.93 0.61
C LYS A 34 -0.55 -11.50 -0.84
N ILE A 35 0.50 -11.03 -1.50
CA ILE A 35 0.44 -10.67 -2.93
C ILE A 35 0.02 -11.88 -3.75
N GLU A 36 0.61 -13.06 -3.48
CA GLU A 36 0.25 -14.30 -4.16
C GLU A 36 -1.22 -14.67 -3.92
N LYS A 37 -1.68 -14.63 -2.66
CA LYS A 37 -3.09 -14.88 -2.31
C LYS A 37 -4.05 -13.89 -2.99
N ILE A 38 -3.69 -12.61 -3.05
CA ILE A 38 -4.51 -11.58 -3.73
C ILE A 38 -4.60 -11.86 -5.23
N LYS A 39 -3.50 -12.32 -5.85
CA LYS A 39 -3.49 -12.75 -7.26
C LYS A 39 -4.35 -13.98 -7.48
N GLU A 40 -4.32 -14.96 -6.58
CA GLU A 40 -5.20 -16.13 -6.63
C GLU A 40 -6.69 -15.75 -6.50
N GLU A 41 -7.00 -14.73 -5.70
CA GLU A 41 -8.35 -14.20 -5.49
C GLU A 41 -8.84 -13.26 -6.63
N ASP A 42 -8.03 -13.00 -7.65
CA ASP A 42 -8.31 -12.10 -8.79
C ASP A 42 -8.87 -10.72 -8.36
N ARG A 43 -8.28 -10.16 -7.29
CA ARG A 43 -8.66 -8.84 -6.76
C ARG A 43 -7.44 -7.93 -6.64
N LEU A 44 -7.68 -6.64 -6.42
CA LEU A 44 -6.62 -5.68 -6.16
C LEU A 44 -6.32 -5.59 -4.66
N PRO A 45 -5.08 -5.23 -4.26
CA PRO A 45 -4.76 -4.95 -2.87
C PRO A 45 -5.53 -3.75 -2.32
N GLU A 46 -5.96 -3.87 -1.07
CA GLU A 46 -6.66 -2.85 -0.30
C GLU A 46 -5.86 -2.46 0.94
N GLU A 47 -6.28 -1.41 1.65
CA GLU A 47 -5.62 -0.90 2.86
C GLU A 47 -5.39 -2.00 3.91
N LYS A 48 -6.39 -2.85 4.15
CA LYS A 48 -6.32 -3.98 5.11
C LYS A 48 -5.27 -5.04 4.77
N ASP A 49 -4.85 -5.11 3.51
CA ASP A 49 -3.85 -6.09 3.08
C ASP A 49 -2.43 -5.64 3.44
N VAL A 50 -2.23 -4.33 3.57
CA VAL A 50 -0.94 -3.73 3.93
C VAL A 50 -0.72 -3.83 5.44
N ILE A 51 0.48 -4.23 5.84
CA ILE A 51 0.90 -4.33 7.25
C ILE A 51 1.88 -3.20 7.53
N ASP A 52 1.78 -2.59 8.71
CA ASP A 52 2.79 -1.65 9.24
C ASP A 52 3.09 -0.45 8.32
N LEU A 53 2.05 0.09 7.67
CA LEU A 53 2.17 1.26 6.80
C LEU A 53 2.68 2.48 7.61
N PRO A 54 3.72 3.18 7.14
CA PRO A 54 4.31 4.29 7.89
C PRO A 54 3.36 5.51 7.95
N ASP A 55 3.49 6.33 9.00
CA ASP A 55 2.59 7.48 9.27
C ASP A 55 2.50 8.52 8.14
N TYR A 56 3.52 8.59 7.27
CA TYR A 56 3.54 9.47 6.12
C TYR A 56 2.75 8.93 4.91
N ALA A 57 2.30 7.67 4.98
CA ALA A 57 1.69 6.95 3.89
C ALA A 57 0.23 6.55 4.21
N GLN A 58 -0.54 6.35 3.15
CA GLN A 58 -1.92 5.86 3.19
C GLN A 58 -2.19 5.01 1.93
N VAL A 59 -3.18 4.13 2.00
CA VAL A 59 -3.73 3.43 0.82
C VAL A 59 -5.08 4.05 0.49
N ARG A 60 -5.29 4.46 -0.77
CA ARG A 60 -6.55 5.07 -1.19
C ARG A 60 -6.88 4.77 -2.63
N ASP A 61 -8.13 4.37 -2.86
CA ASP A 61 -8.72 4.17 -4.19
C ASP A 61 -10.11 4.85 -4.32
N ASP A 62 -10.50 5.64 -3.33
CA ASP A 62 -11.83 6.28 -3.19
C ASP A 62 -12.01 7.54 -4.05
N PHE A 63 -11.00 7.91 -4.84
CA PHE A 63 -11.05 9.11 -5.68
C PHE A 63 -11.58 8.80 -7.08
N ARG A 64 -11.99 9.85 -7.81
CA ARG A 64 -12.47 9.71 -9.18
C ARG A 64 -11.39 9.02 -10.04
N SER A 65 -11.76 7.92 -10.68
CA SER A 65 -10.92 7.19 -11.63
C SER A 65 -11.12 7.67 -13.06
N VAL A 66 -10.11 7.48 -13.91
CA VAL A 66 -10.29 7.43 -15.36
C VAL A 66 -10.92 6.08 -15.79
N SER A 67 -11.34 5.97 -17.05
CA SER A 67 -11.75 4.67 -17.62
C SER A 67 -10.57 3.71 -17.70
N ASP A 68 -10.83 2.40 -17.66
CA ASP A 68 -9.78 1.38 -17.78
C ASP A 68 -8.97 1.51 -19.06
N LYS A 69 -9.62 1.81 -20.19
CA LYS A 69 -8.93 2.11 -21.45
C LYS A 69 -7.96 3.29 -21.34
N THR A 70 -8.34 4.34 -20.61
CA THR A 70 -7.46 5.51 -20.41
C THR A 70 -6.28 5.14 -19.51
N LYS A 71 -6.53 4.37 -18.45
CA LYS A 71 -5.50 3.84 -17.56
C LYS A 71 -4.50 2.95 -18.32
N GLU A 72 -4.99 2.06 -19.17
CA GLU A 72 -4.17 1.18 -20.00
C GLU A 72 -3.31 1.99 -20.98
N ASN A 73 -3.91 2.92 -21.73
CA ASN A 73 -3.17 3.80 -22.64
C ASN A 73 -2.08 4.60 -21.91
N TYR A 74 -2.38 5.10 -20.72
CA TYR A 74 -1.43 5.82 -19.88
C TYR A 74 -0.25 4.91 -19.48
N LEU A 75 -0.52 3.70 -19.00
CA LEU A 75 0.52 2.74 -18.63
C LEU A 75 1.36 2.30 -19.83
N GLN A 76 0.75 2.10 -21.01
CA GLN A 76 1.47 1.80 -22.24
C GLN A 76 2.41 2.94 -22.64
N GLY A 77 1.94 4.19 -22.59
CA GLY A 77 2.77 5.37 -22.84
C GLY A 77 3.95 5.49 -21.87
N MET A 78 3.74 5.08 -20.61
CA MET A 78 4.79 5.02 -19.59
C MET A 78 5.67 3.76 -19.66
N LYS A 79 5.34 2.78 -20.52
CA LYS A 79 5.93 1.43 -20.56
C LYS A 79 5.89 0.71 -19.19
N ALA A 80 4.78 0.88 -18.48
CA ALA A 80 4.58 0.44 -17.09
C ALA A 80 3.40 -0.55 -16.94
N THR A 81 3.07 -1.29 -18.00
CA THR A 81 2.00 -2.28 -17.98
C THR A 81 2.35 -3.55 -17.20
N GLY A 82 3.64 -3.91 -17.13
CA GLY A 82 4.13 -5.08 -16.40
C GLY A 82 3.96 -4.95 -14.88
N ASP A 83 3.88 -6.09 -14.20
CA ASP A 83 3.74 -6.20 -12.74
C ASP A 83 4.99 -5.72 -12.00
N GLU A 84 6.16 -5.82 -12.64
CA GLU A 84 7.46 -5.38 -12.12
C GLU A 84 7.64 -3.84 -12.10
N TYR A 85 6.63 -3.12 -12.58
CA TYR A 85 6.65 -1.66 -12.63
C TYR A 85 5.49 -1.04 -11.85
N SER A 86 5.81 0.08 -11.22
CA SER A 86 4.83 1.02 -10.67
C SER A 86 5.09 2.41 -11.25
N VAL A 87 4.12 3.30 -11.15
CA VAL A 87 4.25 4.68 -11.60
C VAL A 87 4.22 5.60 -10.39
N VAL A 88 5.34 6.26 -10.14
CA VAL A 88 5.43 7.37 -9.17
C VAL A 88 4.85 8.62 -9.83
N ILE A 89 3.87 9.23 -9.17
CA ILE A 89 3.24 10.46 -9.61
C ILE A 89 3.51 11.53 -8.56
N LEU A 90 4.45 12.43 -8.86
CA LEU A 90 4.69 13.63 -8.06
C LEU A 90 3.51 14.57 -8.29
N THR A 91 2.82 14.96 -7.22
CA THR A 91 1.57 15.73 -7.28
C THR A 91 1.79 17.19 -6.86
N GLN A 92 1.06 17.66 -5.86
CA GLN A 92 1.05 19.05 -5.40
C GLN A 92 2.20 19.33 -4.43
N GLY A 93 2.54 20.61 -4.32
CA GLY A 93 3.49 21.11 -3.31
C GLY A 93 4.92 21.29 -3.81
N TYR A 94 5.20 20.97 -5.07
CA TYR A 94 6.52 21.20 -5.67
C TYR A 94 6.56 22.59 -6.33
N LYS A 95 7.57 23.39 -5.97
CA LYS A 95 7.78 24.79 -6.36
C LYS A 95 9.13 25.02 -7.05
N GLY A 96 9.70 23.99 -7.66
CA GLY A 96 11.00 24.05 -8.35
C GLY A 96 12.12 23.32 -7.61
N GLU A 97 11.80 22.35 -6.76
CA GLU A 97 12.76 21.51 -6.05
C GLU A 97 13.54 20.60 -7.02
N ASP A 98 14.79 20.29 -6.68
CA ASP A 98 15.60 19.31 -7.42
C ASP A 98 15.34 17.91 -6.88
N ILE A 99 14.43 17.19 -7.53
CA ILE A 99 13.99 15.86 -7.11
C ILE A 99 14.82 14.79 -7.81
N ILE A 100 15.30 13.82 -7.02
CA ILE A 100 15.88 12.58 -7.49
C ILE A 100 14.99 11.42 -7.08
N ILE A 101 14.69 10.52 -8.01
CA ILE A 101 14.08 9.22 -7.75
C ILE A 101 15.06 8.15 -8.22
N LYS A 102 15.53 7.30 -7.31
CA LYS A 102 16.54 6.27 -7.62
C LYS A 102 16.40 5.05 -6.72
N ASN A 103 16.84 3.90 -7.20
CA ASN A 103 17.14 2.75 -6.36
C ASN A 103 18.68 2.55 -6.30
N ALA A 104 19.12 1.39 -5.81
CA ALA A 104 20.54 1.04 -5.76
C ALA A 104 21.18 0.95 -7.18
N ASP A 105 20.40 0.51 -8.17
CA ASP A 105 20.91 0.19 -9.50
C ASP A 105 20.91 1.39 -10.46
N LYS A 106 19.93 2.29 -10.36
CA LYS A 106 19.77 3.40 -11.31
C LYS A 106 18.97 4.58 -10.80
N ASN A 107 19.11 5.69 -11.54
CA ASN A 107 18.28 6.88 -11.38
C ASN A 107 17.09 6.80 -12.35
N PHE A 108 15.87 6.77 -11.82
CA PHE A 108 14.64 6.81 -12.61
C PHE A 108 14.32 8.23 -13.07
N PHE A 109 14.64 9.22 -12.23
CA PHE A 109 14.43 10.63 -12.52
C PHE A 109 15.42 11.49 -11.74
N LYS A 110 15.86 12.57 -12.37
CA LYS A 110 16.60 13.66 -11.73
C LYS A 110 16.26 14.96 -12.43
N GLY A 111 15.77 15.94 -11.67
CA GLY A 111 15.63 17.29 -12.19
C GLY A 111 14.65 18.15 -11.41
N MET A 112 14.62 19.42 -11.84
CA MET A 112 13.72 20.43 -11.30
C MET A 112 12.27 20.02 -11.51
N THR A 113 11.49 20.05 -10.44
CA THR A 113 10.10 19.60 -10.41
C THR A 113 9.22 20.72 -9.90
N MET A 114 8.17 21.04 -10.65
CA MET A 114 7.17 22.05 -10.29
C MET A 114 5.78 21.48 -10.56
N SER A 115 4.88 21.60 -9.59
CA SER A 115 3.49 21.20 -9.77
C SER A 115 2.81 22.11 -10.78
N ASP A 116 2.17 21.51 -11.78
CA ASP A 116 1.25 22.24 -12.65
C ASP A 116 0.03 22.67 -11.83
N LEU A 117 -0.32 23.96 -11.89
CA LEU A 117 -1.37 24.56 -11.04
C LEU A 117 -2.78 24.12 -11.43
N GLN A 118 -2.99 23.73 -12.69
CA GLN A 118 -4.29 23.30 -13.18
C GLN A 118 -4.55 21.85 -12.76
N THR A 119 -3.58 20.98 -13.04
CA THR A 119 -3.69 19.54 -12.90
C THR A 119 -3.26 19.02 -11.53
N GLY A 120 -2.43 19.79 -10.82
CA GLY A 120 -1.79 19.37 -9.58
C GLY A 120 -0.76 18.25 -9.77
N ILE A 121 -0.34 17.96 -11.00
CA ILE A 121 0.70 16.96 -11.30
C ILE A 121 2.01 17.69 -11.60
N ALA A 122 3.09 17.26 -10.97
CA ALA A 122 4.43 17.77 -11.23
C ALA A 122 5.21 16.85 -12.18
N LYS A 123 5.15 15.54 -11.97
CA LYS A 123 5.86 14.57 -12.80
C LYS A 123 5.25 13.17 -12.65
N SER A 124 5.35 12.37 -13.71
CA SER A 124 5.12 10.93 -13.65
C SER A 124 6.39 10.19 -14.08
N VAL A 125 6.74 9.16 -13.33
CA VAL A 125 7.98 8.40 -13.51
C VAL A 125 7.68 6.92 -13.34
N ARG A 126 8.06 6.11 -14.32
CA ARG A 126 8.04 4.65 -14.19
C ARG A 126 9.21 4.22 -13.30
N VAL A 127 8.94 3.38 -12.31
CA VAL A 127 9.94 2.77 -11.43
C VAL A 127 9.85 1.25 -11.49
N GLU A 128 10.97 0.58 -11.25
CA GLU A 128 11.00 -0.85 -10.96
C GLU A 128 10.65 -1.04 -9.49
N ASN A 129 9.68 -1.90 -9.19
CA ASN A 129 9.16 -2.09 -7.84
C ASN A 129 9.79 -3.28 -7.09
N GLY A 130 10.73 -3.99 -7.73
CA GLY A 130 11.41 -5.14 -7.14
C GLY A 130 12.40 -4.81 -6.01
N GLN A 131 12.78 -3.53 -5.89
CA GLN A 131 13.72 -3.02 -4.89
C GLN A 131 13.20 -1.73 -4.28
N ASP A 132 13.67 -1.43 -3.08
CA ASP A 132 13.42 -0.15 -2.44
C ASP A 132 13.99 0.97 -3.30
N PHE A 133 13.27 2.09 -3.33
CA PHE A 133 13.73 3.28 -4.01
C PHE A 133 13.48 4.51 -3.16
N ILE A 134 14.34 5.50 -3.33
CA ILE A 134 14.27 6.75 -2.59
C ILE A 134 13.75 7.87 -3.47
N ILE A 135 13.02 8.78 -2.85
CA ILE A 135 12.70 10.10 -3.40
C ILE A 135 13.39 11.12 -2.52
N ARG A 136 14.29 11.90 -3.11
CA ARG A 136 15.07 12.91 -2.41
C ARG A 136 14.86 14.27 -3.04
N ASP A 137 14.67 15.28 -2.21
CA ASP A 137 14.85 16.67 -2.58
C ASP A 137 16.26 17.12 -2.17
N ASN A 138 17.11 17.41 -3.15
CA ASN A 138 18.49 17.84 -2.88
C ASN A 138 18.57 19.25 -2.27
N TYR A 139 17.55 20.09 -2.44
CA TYR A 139 17.57 21.44 -1.92
C TYR A 139 17.29 21.48 -0.42
N THR A 140 16.29 20.72 0.05
CA THR A 140 15.95 20.64 1.48
C THR A 140 16.62 19.49 2.22
N ASP A 141 17.38 18.66 1.51
CA ASP A 141 17.98 17.41 2.01
C ASP A 141 16.99 16.45 2.68
N SER A 142 15.72 16.53 2.26
CA SER A 142 14.68 15.64 2.75
C SER A 142 14.56 14.44 1.81
N GLU A 143 14.45 13.25 2.37
CA GLU A 143 14.27 12.02 1.61
C GLU A 143 13.20 11.12 2.21
N ILE A 144 12.66 10.24 1.37
CA ILE A 144 11.78 9.17 1.78
C ILE A 144 12.09 7.90 1.00
N THR A 145 12.08 6.78 1.70
CA THR A 145 12.21 5.45 1.10
C THR A 145 10.84 4.87 0.85
N ILE A 146 10.62 4.36 -0.35
CA ILE A 146 9.47 3.52 -0.68
C ILE A 146 9.97 2.09 -0.70
N GLU A 147 9.50 1.31 0.27
CA GLU A 147 9.83 -0.11 0.38
C GLU A 147 9.19 -0.90 -0.77
N SER A 148 9.94 -1.86 -1.29
CA SER A 148 9.51 -2.69 -2.41
C SER A 148 8.23 -3.45 -2.13
N ASP A 149 8.02 -3.82 -0.87
CA ASP A 149 6.87 -4.58 -0.40
C ASP A 149 5.56 -3.82 -0.65
N TYR A 150 5.53 -2.51 -0.37
CA TYR A 150 4.38 -1.67 -0.71
C TYR A 150 4.34 -1.35 -2.20
N ALA A 151 5.50 -1.12 -2.83
CA ALA A 151 5.56 -0.75 -4.25
C ALA A 151 5.02 -1.85 -5.17
N LYS A 152 5.24 -3.12 -4.85
CA LYS A 152 4.74 -4.29 -5.60
C LYS A 152 3.22 -4.44 -5.53
N MET A 153 2.60 -3.97 -4.45
CA MET A 153 1.16 -4.09 -4.24
C MET A 153 0.34 -3.08 -5.05
N PHE A 154 0.92 -1.95 -5.44
CA PHE A 154 0.15 -0.85 -6.03
C PHE A 154 0.75 -0.33 -7.32
N LYS A 155 -0.12 -0.13 -8.33
CA LYS A 155 0.31 0.36 -9.64
C LYS A 155 0.70 1.83 -9.63
N PHE A 156 0.06 2.65 -8.79
CA PHE A 156 0.30 4.09 -8.69
C PHE A 156 0.73 4.49 -7.28
N ILE A 157 1.77 5.32 -7.21
CA ILE A 157 2.34 5.82 -5.97
C ILE A 157 2.36 7.35 -6.06
N TYR A 158 1.38 8.00 -5.46
CA TYR A 158 1.27 9.45 -5.48
C TYR A 158 2.09 10.05 -4.35
N ILE A 159 2.92 11.04 -4.66
CA ILE A 159 3.77 11.71 -3.68
C ILE A 159 3.49 13.20 -3.71
N MET A 160 2.88 13.69 -2.64
CA MET A 160 2.65 15.11 -2.41
C MET A 160 3.74 15.65 -1.50
N LYS A 161 4.13 16.92 -1.70
CA LYS A 161 4.97 17.64 -0.73
C LYS A 161 4.11 18.60 0.09
N THR A 162 4.31 18.62 1.40
CA THR A 162 3.61 19.51 2.33
C THR A 162 4.59 20.28 3.19
N SER A 163 4.23 21.51 3.53
CA SER A 163 5.00 22.35 4.45
C SER A 163 4.63 22.12 5.93
N THR A 164 3.70 21.20 6.22
CA THR A 164 3.21 20.99 7.59
C THR A 164 4.17 20.18 8.45
N ASN A 165 4.97 19.30 7.85
CA ASN A 165 5.98 18.50 8.54
C ASN A 165 7.36 18.90 7.99
N LYS A 166 8.19 19.50 8.84
CA LYS A 166 9.52 19.99 8.46
C LYS A 166 10.56 18.88 8.41
N GLU A 167 10.35 17.78 9.13
CA GLU A 167 11.28 16.64 9.16
C GLU A 167 11.08 15.73 7.95
N ASN A 168 9.81 15.41 7.62
CA ASN A 168 9.46 14.69 6.41
C ASN A 168 8.31 15.41 5.68
N PRO A 169 8.61 16.17 4.62
CA PRO A 169 7.59 16.92 3.89
C PRO A 169 6.80 16.04 2.92
N PHE A 170 7.13 14.76 2.75
CA PHE A 170 6.46 13.90 1.79
C PHE A 170 5.23 13.22 2.41
N LYS A 171 4.15 13.16 1.63
CA LYS A 171 2.96 12.36 1.91
C LYS A 171 2.75 11.40 0.74
N VAL A 172 2.70 10.11 1.05
CA VAL A 172 2.62 9.03 0.06
C VAL A 172 1.20 8.47 0.04
N THR A 173 0.67 8.20 -1.15
CA THR A 173 -0.60 7.50 -1.32
C THR A 173 -0.42 6.38 -2.31
N PHE A 174 -0.56 5.16 -1.83
CA PHE A 174 -0.56 3.94 -2.62
C PHE A 174 -1.96 3.68 -3.18
N SER A 175 -2.05 3.30 -4.45
CA SER A 175 -3.34 3.17 -5.15
C SER A 175 -3.25 2.32 -6.41
N ASN A 176 -4.35 1.68 -6.78
CA ASN A 176 -4.56 1.05 -8.08
C ASN A 176 -5.40 1.91 -9.03
N THR A 177 -5.80 3.08 -8.58
CA THR A 177 -6.65 4.02 -9.29
C THR A 177 -5.83 5.15 -9.91
N LEU A 178 -6.02 5.38 -11.21
CA LEU A 178 -5.40 6.51 -11.91
C LEU A 178 -6.31 7.74 -11.82
N ARG A 179 -5.81 8.81 -11.20
CA ARG A 179 -6.51 10.10 -11.09
C ARG A 179 -6.59 10.79 -12.45
N PRO A 180 -7.74 11.34 -12.85
CA PRO A 180 -7.86 12.19 -14.02
C PRO A 180 -7.05 13.47 -13.84
N VAL A 181 -6.14 13.72 -14.78
CA VAL A 181 -5.48 15.01 -14.99
C VAL A 181 -6.55 15.97 -15.55
N ARG A 182 -6.80 17.11 -14.89
CA ARG A 182 -7.80 18.10 -15.31
C ARG A 182 -7.19 19.48 -15.41
#